data_AF-A0A435GBH5-F1
#
_entry.id   AF-A0A435GBH5-F1
#
_cell.length_a   1.000
_cell.length_b   1.000
_cell.length_c   1.000
_cell.angle_alpha   90.00
_cell.angle_beta   90.00
_cell.angle_gamma   90.00
#
_symmetry.space_group_name_H-M   'P 1'
#
loop_
_entity.id
_entity.type
_entity.pdbx_description
1 polymer ?
#
loop_
_entity_poly.entity_id
_entity_poly.type
_entity_poly.pdbx_seq_one_letter_code
_entity_poly.pdbx_strand_id
1 'polypeptide(L)' 'GYMMLGVVISADMDLIAQLQPHTPARFVPVTLEDALAARTEQRGALARAEGHLAG' A
#
# COMPACT_ATOMS: atom_id res chain seq x y z
N GLY A 1 -19.18 -11.19 -13.90
CA GLY A 1 -17.84 -11.77 -13.76
C GLY A 1 -16.96 -11.14 -14.80
N TYR A 2 -16.16 -10.15 -14.40
CA TYR A 2 -15.22 -9.47 -15.30
C TYR A 2 -13.82 -10.01 -15.05
N MET A 3 -12.96 -9.93 -16.06
CA MET A 3 -11.55 -10.26 -15.93
C MET A 3 -10.84 -9.19 -15.09
N MET A 4 -10.02 -9.60 -14.13
CA MET A 4 -9.13 -8.69 -13.41
C MET A 4 -7.77 -8.64 -14.09
N LEU A 5 -7.34 -7.44 -14.48
CA LEU A 5 -6.02 -7.19 -15.07
C LEU A 5 -4.89 -7.21 -14.02
N GLY A 6 -5.22 -6.96 -12.76
CA GLY A 6 -4.27 -6.89 -11.66
C GLY A 6 -4.94 -6.49 -10.36
N VAL A 7 -4.15 -6.42 -9.29
CA VAL A 7 -4.58 -6.03 -7.94
C VAL A 7 -3.53 -5.11 -7.32
N VAL A 8 -3.99 -4.09 -6.61
CA VAL A 8 -3.10 -3.19 -5.84
C VAL A 8 -2.71 -3.89 -4.53
N ILE A 9 -1.44 -3.80 -4.15
CA ILE A 9 -0.95 -4.39 -2.90
C ILE A 9 -1.56 -3.70 -1.68
N SER A 10 -1.70 -4.43 -0.57
CA SER A 10 -2.33 -3.88 0.63
C SER A 10 -1.63 -2.63 1.19
N ALA A 11 -0.30 -2.54 1.02
CA ALA A 11 0.49 -1.42 1.52
C ALA A 11 0.14 -0.09 0.83
N ASP A 12 -0.36 -0.13 -0.41
CA ASP A 12 -0.68 1.06 -1.21
C ASP A 12 -2.18 1.41 -1.20
N MET A 13 -3.00 0.64 -0.47
CA MET A 13 -4.45 0.83 -0.45
C MET A 13 -4.88 2.18 0.11
N ASP A 14 -4.06 2.81 0.96
CA ASP A 14 -4.33 4.15 1.48
C ASP A 14 -4.28 5.21 0.37
N LEU A 15 -3.44 5.01 -0.67
CA LEU A 15 -3.39 5.88 -1.85
C LEU A 15 -4.69 5.82 -2.65
N ILE A 16 -5.27 4.62 -2.76
CA ILE A 16 -6.57 4.42 -3.43
C ILE A 16 -7.70 5.03 -2.60
N ALA A 17 -7.67 4.85 -1.28
CA ALA A 17 -8.67 5.39 -0.37
C ALA A 17 -8.73 6.93 -0.38
N GLN A 18 -7.59 7.59 -0.64
CA GLN A 18 -7.48 9.05 -0.67
C GLN A 18 -7.53 9.64 -2.09
N LEU A 19 -7.66 8.82 -3.13
CA LEU A 19 -7.63 9.26 -4.52
C LEU A 19 -8.80 10.19 -4.83
N GLN A 20 -8.50 11.42 -5.28
CA GLN A 20 -9.53 12.38 -5.65
C GLN A 20 -10.05 12.13 -7.07
N PRO A 21 -11.32 12.50 -7.37
CA PRO A 21 -11.83 12.47 -8.73
C PRO A 21 -10.90 13.20 -9.71
N HIS A 22 -10.77 12.63 -10.92
CA HIS A 22 -9.92 13.15 -11.99
C HIS A 22 -8.42 13.25 -11.66
N THR A 23 -7.97 12.63 -10.56
CA THR A 23 -6.54 12.53 -10.25
C THR A 23 -5.92 11.39 -11.06
N PRO A 24 -4.86 11.64 -11.85
CA PRO A 24 -4.20 10.59 -12.61
C PRO A 24 -3.47 9.63 -11.66
N ALA A 25 -3.57 8.33 -11.94
CA ALA A 25 -2.82 7.28 -11.26
C ALA A 25 -1.97 6.51 -12.26
N ARG A 26 -0.79 6.06 -11.82
CA ARG A 26 0.10 5.19 -12.61
C ARG A 26 0.30 3.88 -11.86
N PHE A 27 -0.17 2.78 -12.43
CA PHE A 27 0.13 1.46 -11.91
C PHE A 27 1.56 1.06 -12.27
N VAL A 28 2.28 0.51 -11.31
CA VAL A 28 3.65 0.02 -11.46
C VAL A 28 3.64 -1.49 -11.24
N PRO A 29 4.29 -2.28 -12.12
CA PRO A 29 4.40 -3.72 -11.91
C PRO A 29 5.26 -4.01 -10.68
N VAL A 30 4.81 -4.97 -9.87
CA VAL A 30 5.51 -5.40 -8.65
C VAL A 30 5.56 -6.92 -8.61
N THR A 31 6.60 -7.45 -7.97
CA THR A 31 6.70 -8.87 -7.66
C THR A 31 6.02 -9.20 -6.33
N LEU A 32 5.85 -10.50 -6.04
CA LEU A 32 5.36 -10.93 -4.74
C LEU A 32 6.34 -10.57 -3.61
N GLU A 33 7.65 -10.61 -3.89
CA GLU A 33 8.69 -10.24 -2.91
C GLU A 33 8.58 -8.77 -2.54
N ASP A 34 8.43 -7.88 -3.53
CA ASP A 34 8.22 -6.45 -3.31
C ASP A 34 6.98 -6.20 -2.44
N ALA A 35 5.87 -6.90 -2.74
CA ALA A 35 4.62 -6.76 -1.99
C ALA A 35 4.77 -7.19 -0.51
N LEU A 36 5.51 -8.27 -0.24
CA LEU A 36 5.76 -8.76 1.12
C LEU A 36 6.74 -7.86 1.89
N ALA A 37 7.75 -7.34 1.21
CA ALA A 37 8.69 -6.37 1.77
C ALA A 37 7.95 -5.09 2.19
N ALA A 38 7.16 -4.51 1.29
CA ALA A 38 6.35 -3.32 1.56
C ALA A 38 5.39 -3.53 2.75
N ARG A 39 4.75 -4.71 2.82
CA ARG A 39 3.87 -5.06 3.95
C ARG A 39 4.63 -5.11 5.28
N THR A 40 5.86 -5.60 5.29
CA THR A 40 6.69 -5.66 6.50
C THR A 40 7.13 -4.26 6.92
N GLU A 41 7.54 -3.43 5.96
CA GLU A 41 7.93 -2.05 6.19
C GLU A 41 6.78 -1.21 6.80
N GLN A 42 5.58 -1.31 6.22
CA GLN A 42 4.39 -0.60 6.71
C GLN A 42 4.09 -0.94 8.18
N ARG A 43 4.14 -2.24 8.54
CA ARG A 43 3.97 -2.69 9.93
C ARG A 43 5.07 -2.14 10.85
N GLY A 44 6.31 -2.12 10.37
CA GLY A 44 7.43 -1.56 11.12
C GLY A 44 7.28 -0.05 11.35
N ALA A 45 6.79 0.70 10.35
CA ALA A 45 6.54 2.13 10.48
C ALA A 45 5.45 2.43 11.53
N LEU A 46 4.35 1.66 11.51
CA LEU A 46 3.30 1.79 12.51
C LEU A 46 3.81 1.49 13.92
N ALA A 47 4.53 0.37 14.10
CA ALA A 47 5.09 0.01 15.40
C ALA A 47 6.07 1.06 15.95
N ARG A 48 6.87 1.70 15.08
CA ARG A 48 7.75 2.82 15.49
C ARG A 48 6.94 4.03 15.94
N ALA A 49 5.88 4.38 15.22
CA ALA A 49 5.01 5.49 15.59
C ALA A 49 4.34 5.22 16.95
N GLU A 50 3.80 4.02 17.16
CA GLU A 50 3.22 3.58 18.43
C GLU A 50 4.25 3.66 19.57
N GLY A 51 5.47 3.14 19.35
CA GLY A 51 6.54 3.19 20.34
C GLY A 51 6.98 4.62 20.69
N HIS A 52 6.96 5.54 19.73
CA HIS A 52 7.27 6.95 19.97
C HIS A 52 6.18 7.66 20.78
N LEU A 53 4.90 7.32 20.56
CA LEU A 53 3.78 7.90 21.30
C LEU A 53 3.66 7.35 22.73
N ALA A 54 4.23 6.18 23.00
CA ALA A 54 4.16 5.51 24.29
C ALA A 54 5.27 5.92 25.29
N GLY A 55 6.30 6.64 24.84
CA GLY A 55 7.40 7.16 25.67
C GLY A 55 7.28 8.65 25.94
#